data_AF-A0A6F8VAD7-F1
#
_entry.id   AF-A0A6F8VAD7-F1
#
_cell.length_a   1.000
_cell.length_b   1.000
_cell.length_c   1.000
_cell.angle_alpha   90.00
_cell.angle_beta   90.00
_cell.angle_gamma   90.00
#
_symmetry.space_group_name_H-M   'P 1'
#
loop_
_entity.id
_entity.type
_entity.pdbx_description
1 polymer ?
#
loop_
_entity_poly.entity_id
_entity_poly.type
_entity_poly.pdbx_seq_one_letter_code
_entity_poly.pdbx_strand_id
1 'polypeptide(L)'
;MPHPVSQSPTSRPEWRVLVWRIIGRLAFNRITLLGGERLPPSGAVLYVATHRNGALDAAPYTRAIPRALPMISAQLHRSALGRFLFQGIPVARAKDRERGMAADNMQAVERCIALLQGGGQLLVMPEGTSALGFRHLPFQRGAARIAHAAVDAGVALTIVPLGVHCEDPTAWQSRVEVLVGEAVKLQPGDDVAAIHRLITQGLESVGANFASDEARHDAEVLAYAATLGTPASYALSLKHFEQAAPETLAEIVQPLKTLARRERLCLHQGVPLVPVLPWPLYALYWLVLAPLVGGFCLLNAPVLAVGLVASRKLPDAPNVVSFWRMVGGLPAGLAWAALLSTGLALVCGPAGVAAYWGVSVAGIGAWYRFRKLSVALCNGLFHAGARPALLQAWRELKEHI
;
A
#
# COMPACT_ATOMS: atom_id res chain seq x y z
N MET A 1 13.03 -36.99 -13.14
CA MET A 1 12.32 -36.54 -14.36
C MET A 1 11.74 -35.16 -14.09
N PRO A 2 12.08 -34.12 -14.85
CA PRO A 2 11.48 -32.81 -14.68
C PRO A 2 10.08 -32.82 -15.30
N HIS A 3 9.06 -32.44 -14.53
CA HIS A 3 7.72 -32.21 -15.04
C HIS A 3 7.74 -31.07 -16.08
N PRO A 4 7.12 -31.24 -17.25
CA PRO A 4 6.95 -30.13 -18.18
C PRO A 4 5.91 -29.17 -17.58
N VAL A 5 6.36 -27.99 -17.16
CA VAL A 5 5.45 -26.91 -16.74
C VAL A 5 4.98 -26.19 -18.00
N SER A 6 4.07 -26.84 -18.75
CA SER A 6 3.23 -26.17 -19.74
C SER A 6 2.03 -25.52 -19.03
N GLN A 7 2.30 -24.52 -18.18
CA GLN A 7 1.22 -23.63 -17.76
C GLN A 7 1.08 -22.55 -18.83
N SER A 8 0.05 -22.71 -19.66
CA SER A 8 -0.41 -21.67 -20.58
C SER A 8 -0.62 -20.35 -19.82
N PRO A 9 -0.39 -19.18 -20.45
CA PRO A 9 -0.53 -17.87 -19.79
C PRO A 9 -1.93 -17.60 -19.21
N THR A 10 -2.94 -18.40 -19.59
CA THR A 10 -4.37 -18.17 -19.40
C THR A 10 -5.01 -18.95 -18.25
N SER A 11 -4.37 -19.95 -17.64
CA SER A 11 -5.00 -20.77 -16.58
C SER A 11 -4.60 -20.34 -15.16
N ARG A 12 -4.64 -19.04 -14.86
CA ARG A 12 -4.26 -18.55 -13.53
C ARG A 12 -5.48 -18.58 -12.61
N PRO A 13 -5.36 -19.14 -11.40
CA PRO A 13 -6.51 -19.28 -10.53
C PRO A 13 -7.04 -17.91 -10.09
N GLU A 14 -8.24 -17.57 -10.56
CA GLU A 14 -8.93 -16.31 -10.25
C GLU A 14 -9.10 -16.08 -8.74
N TRP A 15 -9.10 -17.16 -7.95
CA TRP A 15 -9.21 -17.10 -6.50
C TRP A 15 -8.09 -16.26 -5.85
N ARG A 16 -6.87 -16.24 -6.41
CA ARG A 16 -5.77 -15.44 -5.86
C ARG A 16 -6.11 -13.95 -5.88
N VAL A 17 -6.65 -13.49 -7.00
CA VAL A 17 -7.08 -12.09 -7.17
C VAL A 17 -8.22 -11.79 -6.19
N LEU A 18 -9.15 -12.71 -6.01
CA LEU A 18 -10.23 -12.57 -5.03
C LEU A 18 -9.70 -12.46 -3.60
N VAL A 19 -8.77 -13.33 -3.19
CA VAL A 19 -8.17 -13.31 -1.85
C VAL A 19 -7.46 -11.98 -1.59
N TRP A 20 -6.62 -11.52 -2.52
CA TRP A 20 -5.94 -10.23 -2.36
C TRP A 20 -6.88 -9.02 -2.43
N ARG A 21 -8.01 -9.12 -3.14
CA ARG A 21 -9.08 -8.11 -3.10
C ARG A 21 -9.75 -8.05 -1.72
N ILE A 22 -10.02 -9.20 -1.09
CA ILE A 22 -10.60 -9.27 0.25
C ILE A 22 -9.60 -8.71 1.27
N ILE A 23 -8.34 -9.18 1.22
CA ILE A 23 -7.26 -8.66 2.06
C ILE A 23 -7.13 -7.15 1.89
N GLY A 24 -7.13 -6.65 0.65
CA GLY A 24 -7.05 -5.24 0.34
C GLY A 24 -8.18 -4.43 0.96
N ARG A 25 -9.44 -4.91 0.88
CA ARG A 25 -10.60 -4.26 1.54
C ARG A 25 -10.50 -4.24 3.06
N LEU A 26 -9.93 -5.30 3.65
CA LEU A 26 -9.74 -5.37 5.10
C LEU A 26 -8.57 -4.51 5.56
N ALA A 27 -7.50 -4.39 4.79
CA ALA A 27 -6.29 -3.69 5.17
C ALA A 27 -6.31 -2.19 4.86
N PHE A 28 -6.93 -1.79 3.73
CA PHE A 28 -6.93 -0.43 3.22
C PHE A 28 -8.36 0.11 3.10
N ASN A 29 -8.55 1.40 3.42
CA ASN A 29 -9.84 2.06 3.23
C ASN A 29 -10.16 2.28 1.75
N ARG A 30 -9.13 2.58 0.97
CA ARG A 30 -9.24 2.82 -0.48
C ARG A 30 -7.93 2.45 -1.16
N ILE A 31 -8.05 1.77 -2.29
CA ILE A 31 -6.96 1.50 -3.23
C ILE A 31 -7.32 2.20 -4.54
N THR A 32 -6.60 3.28 -4.87
CA THR A 32 -6.80 4.06 -6.10
C THR A 32 -5.71 3.72 -7.11
N LEU A 33 -6.07 3.58 -8.38
CA LEU A 33 -5.12 3.46 -9.49
C LEU A 33 -5.09 4.79 -10.24
N LEU A 34 -3.90 5.36 -10.43
CA LEU A 34 -3.66 6.60 -11.15
C LEU A 34 -2.86 6.29 -12.40
N GLY A 35 -3.26 6.85 -13.54
CA GLY A 35 -2.62 6.56 -14.83
C GLY A 35 -2.97 5.16 -15.39
N GLY A 36 -4.12 4.60 -15.01
CA GLY A 36 -4.51 3.24 -15.42
C GLY A 36 -4.62 3.05 -16.94
N GLU A 37 -4.88 4.13 -17.68
CA GLU A 37 -4.87 4.19 -19.14
C GLU A 37 -3.49 3.89 -19.77
N ARG A 38 -2.40 4.01 -19.00
CA ARG A 38 -1.04 3.68 -19.43
C ARG A 38 -0.72 2.19 -19.34
N LEU A 39 -1.59 1.38 -18.72
CA LEU A 39 -1.37 -0.06 -18.58
C LEU A 39 -1.64 -0.77 -19.92
N PRO A 40 -0.69 -1.60 -20.42
CA PRO A 40 -0.92 -2.35 -21.65
C PRO A 40 -2.09 -3.34 -21.51
N PRO A 41 -3.03 -3.36 -22.46
CA PRO A 41 -4.19 -4.24 -22.40
C PRO A 41 -3.84 -5.71 -22.62
N SER A 42 -2.70 -6.02 -23.24
CA SER A 42 -2.19 -7.37 -23.48
C SER A 42 -0.69 -7.34 -23.80
N GLY A 43 -0.10 -8.51 -24.06
CA GLY A 43 1.29 -8.64 -24.45
C GLY A 43 2.27 -8.87 -23.29
N ALA A 44 3.53 -9.03 -23.67
CA ALA A 44 4.63 -9.22 -22.73
C ALA A 44 4.93 -7.92 -21.99
N VAL A 45 4.63 -7.89 -20.68
CA VAL A 45 4.84 -6.69 -19.85
C VAL A 45 5.70 -7.02 -18.65
N LEU A 46 6.77 -6.26 -18.47
CA LEU A 46 7.56 -6.21 -17.25
C LEU A 46 7.15 -4.98 -16.44
N TYR A 47 6.34 -5.19 -15.41
CA TYR A 47 6.09 -4.16 -14.41
C TYR A 47 7.28 -4.10 -13.45
N VAL A 48 7.86 -2.90 -13.29
CA VAL A 48 8.86 -2.62 -12.25
C VAL A 48 8.22 -1.75 -11.18
N ALA A 49 8.34 -2.13 -9.92
CA ALA A 49 7.56 -1.50 -8.85
C ALA A 49 8.42 -1.09 -7.64
N THR A 50 8.05 0.03 -7.01
CA THR A 50 8.58 0.40 -5.69
C THR A 50 8.04 -0.52 -4.59
N HIS A 51 8.79 -0.69 -3.50
CA HIS A 51 8.39 -1.58 -2.40
C HIS A 51 8.41 -0.86 -1.05
N ARG A 52 7.24 -0.60 -0.47
CA ARG A 52 7.11 0.30 0.70
C ARG A 52 6.31 -0.28 1.86
N ASN A 53 5.37 -1.21 1.64
CA ASN A 53 4.54 -1.77 2.72
C ASN A 53 4.72 -3.29 2.90
N GLY A 54 5.93 -3.76 2.62
CA GLY A 54 6.29 -5.16 2.72
C GLY A 54 5.35 -6.06 1.91
N ALA A 55 5.07 -7.25 2.42
CA ALA A 55 4.24 -8.21 1.71
C ALA A 55 2.77 -7.75 1.51
N LEU A 56 2.33 -6.69 2.20
CA LEU A 56 1.01 -6.11 2.01
C LEU A 56 0.88 -5.32 0.70
N ASP A 57 2.00 -4.92 0.07
CA ASP A 57 2.03 -4.32 -1.28
C ASP A 57 1.40 -5.22 -2.35
N ALA A 58 1.32 -6.54 -2.10
CA ALA A 58 0.63 -7.45 -2.99
C ALA A 58 -0.85 -7.11 -3.20
N ALA A 59 -1.54 -6.50 -2.22
CA ALA A 59 -2.93 -6.10 -2.36
C ALA A 59 -3.14 -4.97 -3.39
N PRO A 60 -2.49 -3.78 -3.26
CA PRO A 60 -2.63 -2.71 -4.25
C PRO A 60 -2.14 -3.14 -5.64
N TYR A 61 -1.01 -3.86 -5.74
CA TYR A 61 -0.52 -4.33 -7.04
C TYR A 61 -1.42 -5.38 -7.68
N THR A 62 -1.94 -6.36 -6.94
CA THR A 62 -2.89 -7.35 -7.50
C THR A 62 -4.18 -6.68 -7.97
N ARG A 63 -4.59 -5.57 -7.34
CA ARG A 63 -5.74 -4.78 -7.81
C ARG A 63 -5.42 -4.01 -9.10
N ALA A 64 -4.23 -3.43 -9.21
CA ALA A 64 -3.80 -2.66 -10.38
C ALA A 64 -3.51 -3.55 -11.61
N ILE A 65 -2.77 -4.64 -11.40
CA ILE A 65 -2.24 -5.50 -12.45
C ILE A 65 -2.56 -6.99 -12.14
N PRO A 66 -3.85 -7.39 -12.15
CA PRO A 66 -4.28 -8.72 -11.69
C PRO A 66 -3.69 -9.89 -12.49
N ARG A 67 -3.22 -9.61 -13.73
CA ARG A 67 -2.58 -10.59 -14.61
C ARG A 67 -1.06 -10.66 -14.44
N ALA A 68 -0.43 -9.82 -13.63
CA ALA A 68 1.00 -9.91 -13.40
C ALA A 68 1.32 -11.07 -12.45
N LEU A 69 2.41 -11.79 -12.72
CA LEU A 69 2.99 -12.75 -11.79
C LEU A 69 4.14 -12.06 -11.04
N PRO A 70 4.12 -11.97 -9.71
CA PRO A 70 5.22 -11.36 -8.97
C PRO A 70 6.43 -12.28 -8.87
N MET A 71 7.62 -11.69 -8.91
CA MET A 71 8.81 -12.30 -8.31
C MET A 71 8.74 -12.10 -6.80
N ILE A 72 8.94 -13.17 -6.04
CA ILE A 72 8.77 -13.16 -4.58
C ILE A 72 9.99 -13.75 -3.88
N SER A 73 10.21 -13.38 -2.62
CA SER A 73 11.25 -14.03 -1.82
C SER A 73 10.88 -15.50 -1.56
N ALA A 74 11.86 -16.39 -1.74
CA ALA A 74 11.74 -17.80 -1.36
C ALA A 74 11.35 -17.99 0.12
N GLN A 75 11.65 -17.03 1.00
CA GLN A 75 11.27 -17.07 2.42
C GLN A 75 9.74 -17.14 2.59
N LEU A 76 8.97 -16.48 1.73
CA LEU A 76 7.50 -16.50 1.79
C LEU A 76 6.93 -17.89 1.51
N HIS A 77 7.69 -18.79 0.90
CA HIS A 77 7.25 -20.17 0.63
C HIS A 77 7.60 -21.17 1.72
N ARG A 78 8.19 -20.74 2.84
CA ARG A 78 8.51 -21.64 3.97
C ARG A 78 7.29 -22.18 4.69
N SER A 79 6.19 -21.44 4.72
CA SER A 79 4.95 -21.87 5.37
C SER A 79 3.87 -22.24 4.34
N ALA A 80 2.94 -23.11 4.73
CA ALA A 80 1.80 -23.47 3.88
C ALA A 80 0.94 -22.22 3.55
N LEU A 81 0.69 -21.37 4.54
CA LEU A 81 -0.03 -20.11 4.36
C LEU A 81 0.70 -19.18 3.39
N GLY A 82 2.01 -19.08 3.48
CA GLY A 82 2.80 -18.24 2.58
C GLY A 82 2.80 -18.76 1.13
N ARG A 83 2.90 -20.08 0.91
CA ARG A 83 2.72 -20.70 -0.42
C ARG A 83 1.32 -20.47 -0.99
N PHE A 84 0.30 -20.50 -0.15
CA PHE A 84 -1.08 -20.22 -0.54
C PHE A 84 -1.26 -18.74 -0.95
N LEU A 85 -0.85 -17.79 -0.10
CA LEU A 85 -1.07 -16.35 -0.35
C LEU A 85 -0.19 -15.78 -1.47
N PHE A 86 1.08 -16.18 -1.52
CA PHE A 86 2.08 -15.60 -2.41
C PHE A 86 2.38 -16.56 -3.56
N GLN A 87 1.53 -16.56 -4.58
CA GLN A 87 1.87 -17.26 -5.83
C GLN A 87 2.74 -16.35 -6.70
N GLY A 88 3.93 -16.83 -7.03
CA GLY A 88 4.92 -16.07 -7.78
C GLY A 88 6.12 -16.93 -8.17
N ILE A 89 7.09 -16.31 -8.82
CA ILE A 89 8.38 -16.95 -9.13
C ILE A 89 9.31 -16.71 -7.92
N PRO A 90 9.65 -17.74 -7.13
CA PRO A 90 10.46 -17.57 -5.93
C PRO A 90 11.94 -17.33 -6.31
N VAL A 91 12.58 -16.39 -5.61
CA VAL A 91 13.99 -16.04 -5.77
C VAL A 91 14.66 -15.94 -4.40
N ALA A 92 15.90 -16.42 -4.30
CA ALA A 92 16.73 -16.24 -3.12
C ALA A 92 17.46 -14.89 -3.22
N ARG A 93 17.12 -13.98 -2.31
CA ARG A 93 17.81 -12.68 -2.16
C ARG A 93 19.14 -12.88 -1.44
N ALA A 94 20.04 -11.89 -1.53
CA ALA A 94 21.33 -11.93 -0.82
C ALA A 94 21.16 -12.21 0.69
N LYS A 95 20.29 -11.44 1.35
CA LYS A 95 19.91 -11.63 2.77
C LYS A 95 19.24 -12.97 3.07
N ASP A 96 18.61 -13.59 2.06
CA ASP A 96 17.99 -14.91 2.22
C ASP A 96 19.07 -16.02 2.20
N ARG A 97 20.11 -15.87 1.35
CA ARG A 97 21.25 -16.80 1.27
C ARG A 97 22.09 -16.80 2.54
N GLU A 98 22.29 -15.64 3.16
CA GLU A 98 22.94 -15.50 4.48
C GLU A 98 22.21 -16.30 5.57
N ARG A 99 20.89 -16.53 5.42
CA ARG A 99 20.06 -17.35 6.31
C ARG A 99 19.98 -18.82 5.87
N GLY A 100 20.89 -19.27 4.99
CA GLY A 100 20.95 -20.64 4.46
C GLY A 100 19.86 -20.98 3.45
N MET A 101 19.15 -20.01 2.88
CA MET A 101 18.11 -20.28 1.88
C MET A 101 18.72 -20.45 0.49
N ALA A 102 18.51 -21.62 -0.10
CA ALA A 102 18.86 -21.92 -1.49
C ALA A 102 17.62 -21.78 -2.38
N ALA A 103 17.72 -20.97 -3.43
CA ALA A 103 16.85 -21.04 -4.60
C ALA A 103 17.73 -20.92 -5.84
N ASP A 104 17.38 -21.66 -6.88
CA ASP A 104 18.06 -21.57 -8.17
C ASP A 104 17.59 -20.29 -8.89
N ASN A 105 18.38 -19.23 -8.71
CA ASN A 105 18.09 -17.95 -9.32
C ASN A 105 18.24 -17.99 -10.85
N MET A 106 19.01 -18.94 -11.42
CA MET A 106 19.10 -19.10 -12.87
C MET A 106 17.78 -19.66 -13.41
N GLN A 107 17.29 -20.74 -12.81
CA GLN A 107 15.98 -21.30 -13.16
C GLN A 107 14.84 -20.29 -12.97
N ALA A 108 14.91 -19.44 -11.94
CA ALA A 108 13.92 -18.38 -11.74
C ALA A 108 13.93 -17.35 -12.89
N VAL A 109 15.11 -16.96 -13.38
CA VAL A 109 15.26 -16.06 -14.53
C VAL A 109 14.73 -16.72 -15.81
N GLU A 110 15.06 -17.98 -16.06
CA GLU A 110 14.53 -18.74 -17.21
C GLU A 110 13.00 -18.79 -17.20
N ARG A 111 12.38 -19.02 -16.03
CA ARG A 111 10.92 -18.98 -15.87
C ARG A 111 10.34 -17.60 -16.13
N CYS A 112 11.04 -16.52 -15.76
CA CYS A 112 10.62 -15.16 -16.07
C CYS A 112 10.65 -14.90 -17.58
N ILE A 113 11.69 -15.34 -18.28
CA ILE A 113 11.84 -15.18 -19.73
C ILE A 113 10.76 -16.00 -20.44
N ALA A 114 10.55 -17.26 -20.08
CA ALA A 114 9.52 -18.11 -20.65
C ALA A 114 8.10 -17.52 -20.47
N LEU A 115 7.83 -16.92 -19.30
CA LEU A 115 6.58 -16.20 -19.06
C LEU A 115 6.37 -15.04 -20.04
N LEU A 116 7.42 -14.25 -20.29
CA LEU A 116 7.38 -13.10 -21.20
C LEU A 116 7.29 -13.54 -22.67
N GLN A 117 8.00 -14.60 -23.07
CA GLN A 117 7.89 -15.21 -24.40
C GLN A 117 6.47 -15.70 -24.70
N GLY A 118 5.77 -16.22 -23.68
CA GLY A 118 4.35 -16.56 -23.78
C GLY A 118 3.40 -15.36 -23.80
N GLY A 119 3.89 -14.10 -23.89
CA GLY A 119 3.06 -12.90 -23.83
C GLY A 119 2.48 -12.63 -22.43
N GLY A 120 3.09 -13.19 -21.39
CA GLY A 120 2.67 -13.02 -20.00
C GLY A 120 3.16 -11.71 -19.38
N GLN A 121 2.62 -11.39 -18.20
CA GLN A 121 3.00 -10.20 -17.44
C GLN A 121 3.76 -10.58 -16.16
N LEU A 122 4.87 -9.90 -15.90
CA LEU A 122 5.78 -10.12 -14.78
C LEU A 122 5.82 -8.85 -13.91
N LEU A 123 5.85 -8.99 -12.59
CA LEU A 123 6.06 -7.91 -11.64
C LEU A 123 7.37 -8.12 -10.88
N VAL A 124 8.26 -7.14 -10.92
CA VAL A 124 9.55 -7.16 -10.24
C VAL A 124 9.71 -5.91 -9.38
N MET A 125 10.14 -6.11 -8.13
CA MET A 125 10.49 -5.03 -7.21
C MET A 125 12.02 -5.00 -7.06
N PRO A 126 12.74 -4.18 -7.84
CA PRO A 126 14.19 -4.30 -7.97
C PRO A 126 14.97 -3.84 -6.73
N GLU A 127 14.33 -3.29 -5.70
CA GLU A 127 14.97 -2.99 -4.41
C GLU A 127 15.40 -4.27 -3.67
N GLY A 128 14.70 -5.39 -3.89
CA GLY A 128 14.93 -6.66 -3.18
C GLY A 128 14.58 -6.64 -1.69
N THR A 129 14.14 -5.50 -1.15
CA THR A 129 13.71 -5.31 0.24
C THR A 129 12.58 -4.29 0.28
N SER A 130 11.82 -4.26 1.37
CA SER A 130 10.80 -3.23 1.63
C SER A 130 11.24 -2.24 2.73
N ALA A 131 12.52 -2.29 3.09
CA ALA A 131 13.08 -1.35 4.06
C ALA A 131 12.81 0.09 3.59
N LEU A 132 12.33 0.91 4.50
CA LEU A 132 11.97 2.30 4.20
C LEU A 132 13.23 3.15 4.14
N GLY A 133 13.22 4.10 3.23
CA GLY A 133 14.13 5.24 3.20
C GLY A 133 13.39 6.49 2.76
N PHE A 134 14.01 7.64 2.99
CA PHE A 134 13.54 8.93 2.49
C PHE A 134 13.47 8.99 0.95
N ARG A 135 14.20 8.09 0.28
CA ARG A 135 14.10 7.78 -1.15
C ARG A 135 14.14 6.27 -1.37
N HIS A 136 14.00 5.84 -2.63
CA HIS A 136 14.19 4.43 -3.00
C HIS A 136 15.59 3.93 -2.60
N LEU A 137 15.70 2.66 -2.27
CA LEU A 137 17.00 2.00 -2.10
C LEU A 137 17.65 1.70 -3.46
N PRO A 138 18.97 1.41 -3.52
CA PRO A 138 19.63 1.07 -4.77
C PRO A 138 18.93 -0.10 -5.49
N PHE A 139 18.49 0.15 -6.72
CA PHE A 139 17.83 -0.87 -7.53
C PHE A 139 18.84 -1.87 -8.07
N GLN A 140 18.54 -3.16 -7.89
CA GLN A 140 19.33 -4.27 -8.40
C GLN A 140 19.15 -4.45 -9.91
N ARG A 141 20.16 -4.99 -10.58
CA ARG A 141 20.17 -5.20 -12.05
C ARG A 141 19.31 -6.38 -12.52
N GLY A 142 18.66 -7.12 -11.63
CA GLY A 142 17.91 -8.33 -11.97
C GLY A 142 16.79 -8.09 -12.99
N ALA A 143 16.00 -7.03 -12.81
CA ALA A 143 14.94 -6.65 -13.75
C ALA A 143 15.51 -6.31 -15.15
N ALA A 144 16.62 -5.59 -15.20
CA ALA A 144 17.29 -5.22 -16.46
C ALA A 144 17.87 -6.45 -17.20
N ARG A 145 18.43 -7.41 -16.47
CA ARG A 145 18.91 -8.69 -17.06
C ARG A 145 17.76 -9.50 -17.66
N ILE A 146 16.62 -9.57 -16.97
CA ILE A 146 15.42 -10.25 -17.49
C ILE A 146 14.91 -9.55 -18.75
N ALA A 147 14.84 -8.22 -18.73
CA ALA A 147 14.41 -7.42 -19.87
C ALA A 147 15.33 -7.61 -21.08
N HIS A 148 16.65 -7.49 -20.90
CA HIS A 148 17.64 -7.71 -21.95
C HIS A 148 17.51 -9.11 -22.57
N ALA A 149 17.48 -10.16 -21.74
CA ALA A 149 17.36 -11.53 -22.21
C ALA A 149 16.04 -11.80 -22.94
N ALA A 150 14.94 -11.17 -22.52
CA ALA A 150 13.67 -11.27 -23.22
C ALA A 150 13.72 -10.59 -24.60
N VAL A 151 14.31 -9.39 -24.69
CA VAL A 151 14.47 -8.66 -25.96
C VAL A 151 15.40 -9.42 -26.92
N ASP A 152 16.53 -9.95 -26.42
CA ASP A 152 17.45 -10.80 -27.22
C ASP A 152 16.76 -12.05 -27.76
N ALA A 153 15.80 -12.60 -26.99
CA ALA A 153 14.98 -13.73 -27.40
C ALA A 153 13.83 -13.35 -28.35
N GLY A 154 13.79 -12.10 -28.84
CA GLY A 154 12.80 -11.61 -29.81
C GLY A 154 11.45 -11.19 -29.19
N VAL A 155 11.36 -11.02 -27.87
CA VAL A 155 10.11 -10.60 -27.21
C VAL A 155 9.88 -9.11 -27.41
N ALA A 156 8.72 -8.74 -27.96
CA ALA A 156 8.22 -7.36 -27.97
C ALA A 156 7.79 -6.95 -26.55
N LEU A 157 8.77 -6.56 -25.73
CA LEU A 157 8.60 -6.27 -24.31
C LEU A 157 8.20 -4.82 -24.06
N THR A 158 7.17 -4.60 -23.25
CA THR A 158 6.89 -3.29 -22.64
C THR A 158 7.33 -3.30 -21.18
N ILE A 159 8.05 -2.27 -20.73
CA ILE A 159 8.41 -2.09 -19.32
C ILE A 159 7.62 -0.92 -18.75
N VAL A 160 6.90 -1.12 -17.65
CA VAL A 160 6.04 -0.10 -17.04
C VAL A 160 6.40 0.09 -15.56
N PRO A 161 6.83 1.30 -15.14
CA PRO A 161 7.11 1.59 -13.76
C PRO A 161 5.83 1.85 -12.96
N LEU A 162 5.78 1.34 -11.72
CA LEU A 162 4.67 1.50 -10.78
C LEU A 162 5.19 2.01 -9.42
N GLY A 163 4.52 3.01 -8.86
CA GLY A 163 4.81 3.53 -7.53
C GLY A 163 3.65 3.31 -6.57
N VAL A 164 3.88 2.62 -5.45
CA VAL A 164 2.90 2.51 -4.36
C VAL A 164 3.10 3.61 -3.32
N HIS A 165 2.03 4.33 -3.00
CA HIS A 165 2.02 5.46 -2.06
C HIS A 165 0.93 5.25 -1.02
N CYS A 166 1.31 4.98 0.23
CA CYS A 166 0.39 4.83 1.34
C CYS A 166 0.43 6.08 2.22
N GLU A 167 -0.74 6.62 2.61
CA GLU A 167 -0.78 7.78 3.52
C GLU A 167 -0.07 7.48 4.84
N ASP A 168 -0.32 6.29 5.40
CA ASP A 168 0.38 5.76 6.56
C ASP A 168 0.52 4.23 6.41
N PRO A 169 1.73 3.70 6.13
CA PRO A 169 1.93 2.26 5.94
C PRO A 169 1.75 1.45 7.24
N THR A 170 1.77 2.10 8.41
CA THR A 170 1.65 1.45 9.73
C THR A 170 0.20 1.42 10.24
N ALA A 171 -0.65 2.32 9.75
CA ALA A 171 -2.05 2.40 10.16
C ALA A 171 -2.95 1.41 9.42
N TRP A 172 -3.83 0.79 10.19
CA TRP A 172 -4.91 -0.01 9.63
C TRP A 172 -5.96 0.88 8.94
N GLN A 173 -6.48 0.40 7.80
CA GLN A 173 -7.45 1.13 6.98
C GLN A 173 -6.92 2.49 6.48
N SER A 174 -5.61 2.62 6.30
CA SER A 174 -5.03 3.75 5.55
C SER A 174 -5.48 3.72 4.08
N ARG A 175 -5.35 4.85 3.37
CA ARG A 175 -5.53 4.89 1.92
C ARG A 175 -4.20 4.64 1.21
N VAL A 176 -4.27 4.05 0.03
CA VAL A 176 -3.13 3.75 -0.81
C VAL A 176 -3.46 4.05 -2.28
N GLU A 177 -2.47 4.60 -2.97
CA GLU A 177 -2.55 4.91 -4.40
C GLU A 177 -1.42 4.19 -5.13
N VAL A 178 -1.73 3.65 -6.32
CA VAL A 178 -0.75 3.09 -7.25
C VAL A 178 -0.64 4.05 -8.42
N LEU A 179 0.53 4.67 -8.58
CA LEU A 179 0.85 5.55 -9.68
C LEU A 179 1.50 4.76 -10.81
N VAL A 180 0.88 4.77 -11.99
CA VAL A 180 1.43 4.17 -13.20
C VAL A 180 2.23 5.21 -13.96
N GLY A 181 3.51 4.94 -14.20
CA GLY A 181 4.38 5.84 -14.96
C GLY A 181 4.34 5.56 -16.45
N GLU A 182 5.08 6.38 -17.20
CA GLU A 182 5.24 6.20 -18.64
C GLU A 182 6.02 4.91 -18.93
N ALA A 183 5.65 4.22 -20.00
CA ALA A 183 6.36 3.03 -20.44
C ALA A 183 7.80 3.40 -20.82
N VAL A 184 8.75 2.58 -20.38
CA VAL A 184 10.17 2.78 -20.70
C VAL A 184 10.39 2.50 -22.19
N LYS A 185 11.02 3.44 -22.88
CA LYS A 185 11.37 3.35 -24.30
C LYS A 185 12.71 2.64 -24.44
N LEU A 186 12.68 1.38 -24.85
CA LEU A 186 13.87 0.62 -25.22
C LEU A 186 14.29 0.94 -26.66
N GLN A 187 15.60 0.99 -26.90
CA GLN A 187 16.20 1.14 -28.22
C GLN A 187 16.89 -0.15 -28.66
N PRO A 188 16.93 -0.45 -29.97
CA PRO A 188 17.75 -1.55 -30.47
C PRO A 188 19.21 -1.42 -30.02
N GLY A 189 19.76 -2.46 -29.40
CA GLY A 189 21.13 -2.48 -28.90
C GLY A 189 21.34 -1.95 -27.48
N ASP A 190 20.28 -1.58 -26.75
CA ASP A 190 20.38 -1.24 -25.33
C ASP A 190 20.94 -2.42 -24.51
N ASP A 191 22.12 -2.21 -23.91
CA ASP A 191 22.72 -3.19 -23.01
C ASP A 191 22.03 -3.21 -21.62
N VAL A 192 22.39 -4.19 -20.78
CA VAL A 192 21.84 -4.32 -19.43
C VAL A 192 22.00 -3.05 -18.59
N ALA A 193 23.08 -2.28 -18.79
CA ALA A 193 23.35 -1.07 -18.03
C ALA A 193 22.43 0.08 -18.48
N ALA A 194 22.21 0.24 -19.78
CA ALA A 194 21.27 1.19 -20.36
C ALA A 194 19.84 0.90 -19.88
N ILE A 195 19.40 -0.35 -19.99
CA ILE A 195 18.06 -0.77 -19.51
C ILE A 195 17.92 -0.52 -18.00
N HIS A 196 18.96 -0.80 -17.20
CA HIS A 196 18.93 -0.55 -15.76
C HIS A 196 18.79 0.93 -15.42
N ARG A 197 19.49 1.83 -16.15
CA ARG A 197 19.33 3.28 -15.99
C ARG A 197 17.91 3.74 -16.35
N LEU A 198 17.36 3.25 -17.46
CA LEU A 198 16.01 3.59 -17.89
C LEU A 198 14.94 3.10 -16.91
N ILE A 199 15.08 1.87 -16.39
CA ILE A 199 14.22 1.34 -15.31
C ILE A 199 14.31 2.22 -14.06
N THR A 200 15.52 2.63 -13.69
CA THR A 200 15.75 3.48 -12.52
C THR A 200 15.06 4.82 -12.67
N GLN A 201 15.24 5.52 -13.81
CA GLN A 201 14.56 6.77 -14.11
C GLN A 201 13.03 6.61 -14.11
N GLY A 202 12.53 5.52 -14.71
CA GLY A 202 11.10 5.19 -14.69
C GLY A 202 10.57 5.03 -13.26
N LEU A 203 11.27 4.30 -12.40
CA LEU A 203 10.90 4.12 -10.99
C LEU A 203 11.01 5.41 -10.18
N GLU A 204 12.02 6.24 -10.42
CA GLU A 204 12.16 7.56 -9.77
C GLU A 204 11.00 8.49 -10.16
N SER A 205 10.49 8.40 -11.39
CA SER A 205 9.35 9.21 -11.85
C SER A 205 8.04 8.89 -11.11
N VAL A 206 7.88 7.66 -10.60
CA VAL A 206 6.67 7.20 -9.90
C VAL A 206 6.86 7.03 -8.39
N GLY A 207 8.10 6.92 -7.91
CA GLY A 207 8.46 6.81 -6.51
C GLY A 207 8.58 8.16 -5.82
N ALA A 208 8.74 8.15 -4.49
CA ALA A 208 8.94 9.34 -3.67
C ALA A 208 10.42 9.43 -3.24
N ASN A 209 11.11 10.49 -3.66
CA ASN A 209 12.58 10.59 -3.57
C ASN A 209 13.02 11.91 -2.96
N PHE A 210 13.09 11.97 -1.63
CA PHE A 210 13.48 13.20 -0.92
C PHE A 210 14.98 13.26 -0.62
N ALA A 211 15.46 14.43 -0.18
CA ALA A 211 16.85 14.64 0.21
C ALA A 211 17.16 14.14 1.63
N SER A 212 16.17 14.15 2.53
CA SER A 212 16.30 13.69 3.92
C SER A 212 14.99 13.13 4.45
N ASP A 213 15.04 12.45 5.61
CA ASP A 213 13.83 11.95 6.27
C ASP A 213 12.91 13.07 6.76
N GLU A 214 13.46 14.20 7.18
CA GLU A 214 12.71 15.40 7.55
C GLU A 214 11.95 15.94 6.34
N ALA A 215 12.63 16.11 5.20
CA ALA A 215 12.00 16.57 3.96
C ALA A 215 10.88 15.62 3.50
N ARG A 216 11.11 14.31 3.58
CA ARG A 216 10.06 13.31 3.29
C ARG A 216 8.87 13.49 4.24
N HIS A 217 9.12 13.55 5.54
CA HIS A 217 8.04 13.64 6.53
C HIS A 217 7.20 14.91 6.32
N ASP A 218 7.85 16.03 6.01
CA ASP A 218 7.21 17.31 5.76
C ASP A 218 6.34 17.22 4.51
N ALA A 219 6.88 16.67 3.43
CA ALA A 219 6.12 16.42 2.21
C ALA A 219 4.94 15.43 2.40
N GLU A 220 5.07 14.40 3.25
CA GLU A 220 3.97 13.47 3.57
C GLU A 220 2.83 14.20 4.30
N VAL A 221 3.15 15.10 5.24
CA VAL A 221 2.16 15.94 5.93
C VAL A 221 1.45 16.87 4.95
N LEU A 222 2.21 17.52 4.05
CA LEU A 222 1.67 18.43 3.04
C LEU A 222 0.83 17.70 1.99
N ALA A 223 1.29 16.55 1.51
CA ALA A 223 0.56 15.70 0.57
C ALA A 223 -0.73 15.17 1.18
N TYR A 224 -0.72 14.77 2.45
CA TYR A 224 -1.95 14.36 3.14
C TYR A 224 -2.92 15.54 3.28
N ALA A 225 -2.40 16.71 3.69
CA ALA A 225 -3.18 17.93 3.81
C ALA A 225 -3.85 18.34 2.49
N ALA A 226 -3.14 18.20 1.36
CA ALA A 226 -3.65 18.46 0.03
C ALA A 226 -4.93 17.69 -0.30
N THR A 227 -5.07 16.45 0.19
CA THR A 227 -6.26 15.61 -0.04
C THR A 227 -7.50 16.03 0.77
N LEU A 228 -7.36 16.93 1.74
CA LEU A 228 -8.41 17.25 2.69
C LEU A 228 -9.49 18.14 2.06
N GLY A 229 -10.60 17.51 1.66
CA GLY A 229 -11.74 18.23 1.10
C GLY A 229 -11.53 18.66 -0.35
N THR A 230 -10.59 18.04 -1.04
CA THR A 230 -10.27 18.26 -2.46
C THR A 230 -10.27 16.91 -3.20
N PRO A 231 -10.27 16.92 -4.55
CA PRO A 231 -10.05 15.72 -5.35
C PRO A 231 -8.56 15.37 -5.54
N ALA A 232 -7.63 16.07 -4.86
CA ALA A 232 -6.20 15.87 -5.04
C ALA A 232 -5.76 14.44 -4.67
N SER A 233 -4.81 13.91 -5.43
CA SER A 233 -4.18 12.62 -5.16
C SER A 233 -3.02 12.79 -4.18
N TYR A 234 -2.91 11.88 -3.22
CA TYR A 234 -1.78 11.83 -2.30
C TYR A 234 -0.46 11.59 -3.03
N ALA A 235 -0.41 10.61 -3.93
CA ALA A 235 0.78 10.26 -4.70
C ALA A 235 1.26 11.42 -5.58
N LEU A 236 0.34 12.08 -6.30
CA LEU A 236 0.70 13.22 -7.16
C LEU A 236 1.13 14.44 -6.32
N SER A 237 0.49 14.68 -5.17
CA SER A 237 0.91 15.75 -4.26
C SER A 237 2.31 15.48 -3.70
N LEU A 238 2.62 14.23 -3.36
CA LEU A 238 3.95 13.84 -2.88
C LEU A 238 5.02 14.05 -3.97
N LYS A 239 4.71 13.71 -5.23
CA LYS A 239 5.58 13.99 -6.38
C LYS A 239 5.76 15.48 -6.66
N HIS A 240 4.73 16.29 -6.42
CA HIS A 240 4.84 17.74 -6.54
C HIS A 240 5.80 18.29 -5.48
N PHE A 241 5.62 17.92 -4.21
CA PHE A 241 6.49 18.37 -3.12
C PHE A 241 7.93 17.81 -3.20
N GLU A 242 8.16 16.69 -3.88
CA GLU A 242 9.51 16.18 -4.17
C GLU A 242 10.39 17.19 -4.93
N GLN A 243 9.78 18.10 -5.70
CA GLN A 243 10.51 19.10 -6.48
C GLN A 243 10.98 20.30 -5.65
N ALA A 244 10.42 20.49 -4.44
CA ALA A 244 10.74 21.61 -3.58
C ALA A 244 12.02 21.35 -2.76
N ALA A 245 12.75 22.42 -2.44
CA ALA A 245 13.89 22.34 -1.55
C ALA A 245 13.44 21.97 -0.13
N PRO A 246 14.26 21.23 0.65
CA PRO A 246 13.93 20.87 2.04
C PRO A 246 13.56 22.06 2.92
N GLU A 247 14.23 23.20 2.73
CA GLU A 247 13.97 24.44 3.46
C GLU A 247 12.57 24.98 3.14
N THR A 248 12.17 24.95 1.86
CA THR A 248 10.85 25.37 1.42
C THR A 248 9.75 24.49 2.00
N LEU A 249 9.94 23.16 2.01
CA LEU A 249 8.98 22.23 2.63
C LEU A 249 8.81 22.51 4.12
N ALA A 250 9.93 22.74 4.81
CA ALA A 250 9.93 23.11 6.22
C ALA A 250 9.16 24.43 6.41
N GLU A 251 9.50 25.49 5.68
CA GLU A 251 8.82 26.79 5.77
C GLU A 251 7.30 26.68 5.61
N ILE A 252 6.82 25.89 4.64
CA ILE A 252 5.38 25.69 4.40
C ILE A 252 4.71 24.95 5.59
N VAL A 253 5.34 23.90 6.13
CA VAL A 253 4.71 23.05 7.16
C VAL A 253 4.90 23.58 8.60
N GLN A 254 5.92 24.40 8.85
CA GLN A 254 6.30 24.87 10.18
C GLN A 254 5.21 25.66 10.91
N PRO A 255 4.47 26.59 10.29
CA PRO A 255 3.37 27.30 10.96
C PRO A 255 2.35 26.33 11.55
N LEU A 256 2.00 25.29 10.79
CA LEU A 256 1.04 24.27 11.20
C LEU A 256 1.57 23.38 12.33
N LYS A 257 2.83 22.93 12.24
CA LYS A 257 3.46 22.15 13.32
C LYS A 257 3.59 22.96 14.61
N THR A 258 3.95 24.23 14.49
CA THR A 258 4.10 25.15 15.61
C THR A 258 2.76 25.38 16.30
N LEU A 259 1.72 25.66 15.52
CA LEU A 259 0.36 25.82 16.01
C LEU A 259 -0.15 24.54 16.69
N ALA A 260 0.07 23.39 16.08
CA ALA A 260 -0.29 22.09 16.66
C ALA A 260 0.36 21.83 18.02
N ARG A 261 1.66 22.13 18.16
CA ARG A 261 2.39 21.97 19.42
C ARG A 261 1.94 22.98 20.48
N ARG A 262 1.82 24.25 20.11
CA ARG A 262 1.44 25.35 21.01
C ARG A 262 0.05 25.11 21.61
N GLU A 263 -0.91 24.75 20.77
CA GLU A 263 -2.31 24.55 21.17
C GLU A 263 -2.60 23.11 21.61
N ARG A 264 -1.60 22.20 21.56
CA ARG A 264 -1.70 20.77 21.89
C ARG A 264 -2.81 20.05 21.11
N LEU A 265 -2.87 20.30 19.81
CA LEU A 265 -3.92 19.77 18.94
C LEU A 265 -3.82 18.27 18.73
N CYS A 266 -4.98 17.61 18.67
CA CYS A 266 -5.13 16.26 18.14
C CYS A 266 -4.69 16.23 16.65
N LEU A 267 -3.90 15.22 16.27
CA LEU A 267 -3.39 15.05 14.91
C LEU A 267 -3.94 13.80 14.24
N HIS A 268 -4.15 13.88 12.93
CA HIS A 268 -4.40 12.72 12.07
C HIS A 268 -3.32 12.69 10.99
N GLN A 269 -2.46 11.67 10.99
CA GLN A 269 -1.33 11.54 10.05
C GLN A 269 -0.46 12.82 10.00
N GLY A 270 -0.11 13.35 11.18
CA GLY A 270 0.72 14.56 11.32
C GLY A 270 0.00 15.90 11.10
N VAL A 271 -1.26 15.87 10.66
CA VAL A 271 -2.04 17.08 10.36
C VAL A 271 -3.08 17.39 11.45
N PRO A 272 -3.12 18.61 12.03
CA PRO A 272 -4.20 19.03 12.91
C PRO A 272 -5.46 19.31 12.09
N LEU A 273 -6.55 18.61 12.42
CA LEU A 273 -7.82 18.78 11.71
C LEU A 273 -8.78 19.62 12.54
N VAL A 274 -9.53 20.51 11.90
CA VAL A 274 -10.65 21.24 12.53
C VAL A 274 -11.93 21.13 11.73
N PRO A 275 -13.11 21.26 12.39
CA PRO A 275 -14.38 21.34 11.70
C PRO A 275 -14.43 22.58 10.80
N VAL A 276 -14.65 22.35 9.50
CA VAL A 276 -14.86 23.43 8.52
C VAL A 276 -16.26 24.02 8.74
N LEU A 277 -17.26 23.14 8.90
CA LEU A 277 -18.62 23.50 9.31
C LEU A 277 -18.72 23.58 10.86
N PRO A 278 -19.85 24.07 11.42
CA PRO A 278 -20.07 24.07 12.86
C PRO A 278 -19.83 22.70 13.49
N TRP A 279 -19.11 22.67 14.61
CA TRP A 279 -18.77 21.42 15.30
C TRP A 279 -20.00 20.56 15.68
N PRO A 280 -21.21 21.08 15.94
CA PRO A 280 -22.36 20.22 16.23
C PRO A 280 -22.73 19.28 15.07
N LEU A 281 -22.49 19.67 13.81
CA LEU A 281 -22.70 18.78 12.66
C LEU A 281 -21.69 17.62 12.65
N TYR A 282 -20.45 17.90 13.06
CA TYR A 282 -19.42 16.89 13.23
C TYR A 282 -19.76 15.95 14.40
N ALA A 283 -20.29 16.49 15.50
CA ALA A 283 -20.77 15.70 16.64
C ALA A 283 -21.95 14.81 16.23
N LEU A 284 -22.93 15.32 15.49
CA LEU A 284 -24.05 14.52 14.96
C LEU A 284 -23.55 13.40 14.05
N TYR A 285 -22.64 13.71 13.11
CA TYR A 285 -22.07 12.68 12.26
C TYR A 285 -21.26 11.64 13.05
N TRP A 286 -20.56 12.09 14.09
CA TRP A 286 -19.83 11.21 14.99
C TRP A 286 -20.77 10.29 15.76
N LEU A 287 -21.90 10.80 16.26
CA LEU A 287 -22.93 10.01 16.95
C LEU A 287 -23.58 8.95 16.06
N VAL A 288 -23.60 9.16 14.74
CA VAL A 288 -24.04 8.12 13.77
C VAL A 288 -22.96 7.04 13.59
N LEU A 289 -21.69 7.42 13.48
CA LEU A 289 -20.60 6.47 13.23
C LEU A 289 -20.13 5.73 14.49
N ALA A 290 -20.19 6.37 15.66
CA ALA A 290 -19.73 5.84 16.94
C ALA A 290 -20.38 4.50 17.32
N PRO A 291 -21.71 4.31 17.26
CA PRO A 291 -22.31 3.01 17.58
C PRO A 291 -21.93 1.92 16.57
N LEU A 292 -21.74 2.26 15.28
CA LEU A 292 -21.30 1.31 14.26
C LEU A 292 -19.87 0.83 14.53
N VAL A 293 -18.95 1.77 14.78
CA VAL A 293 -17.55 1.45 15.08
C VAL A 293 -17.42 0.79 16.45
N GLY A 294 -18.16 1.26 17.46
CA GLY A 294 -18.21 0.66 18.79
C GLY A 294 -18.74 -0.77 18.75
N GLY A 295 -19.86 -1.01 18.05
CA GLY A 295 -20.41 -2.34 17.84
C GLY A 295 -19.43 -3.27 17.10
N PHE A 296 -18.79 -2.78 16.04
CA PHE A 296 -17.72 -3.51 15.36
C PHE A 296 -16.56 -3.87 16.30
N CYS A 297 -16.09 -2.91 17.09
CA CYS A 297 -15.01 -3.12 18.05
C CYS A 297 -15.38 -4.15 19.11
N LEU A 298 -16.60 -4.09 19.66
CA LEU A 298 -17.08 -5.02 20.68
C LEU A 298 -17.24 -6.43 20.10
N LEU A 299 -17.93 -6.56 18.98
CA LEU A 299 -18.21 -7.85 18.35
C LEU A 299 -16.94 -8.55 17.82
N ASN A 300 -15.89 -7.78 17.50
CA ASN A 300 -14.63 -8.31 16.98
C ASN A 300 -13.44 -8.04 17.92
N ALA A 301 -13.69 -7.78 19.21
CA ALA A 301 -12.64 -7.43 20.17
C ALA A 301 -11.49 -8.46 20.22
N PRO A 302 -11.74 -9.79 20.23
CA PRO A 302 -10.65 -10.78 20.21
C PRO A 302 -9.79 -10.68 18.95
N VAL A 303 -10.41 -10.47 17.79
CA VAL A 303 -9.73 -10.35 16.50
C VAL A 303 -8.85 -9.10 16.48
N LEU A 304 -9.40 -7.97 16.93
CA LEU A 304 -8.68 -6.70 17.03
C LEU A 304 -7.52 -6.79 18.03
N ALA A 305 -7.71 -7.49 19.16
CA ALA A 305 -6.65 -7.71 20.14
C ALA A 305 -5.50 -8.54 19.56
N VAL A 306 -5.80 -9.64 18.86
CA VAL A 306 -4.77 -10.46 18.19
C VAL A 306 -4.02 -9.63 17.15
N GLY A 307 -4.74 -8.89 16.30
CA GLY A 307 -4.12 -8.00 15.30
C GLY A 307 -3.24 -6.92 15.94
N LEU A 308 -3.69 -6.33 17.06
CA LEU A 308 -2.93 -5.34 17.79
C LEU A 308 -1.63 -5.93 18.37
N VAL A 309 -1.72 -7.07 19.05
CA VAL A 309 -0.56 -7.77 19.62
C VAL A 309 0.43 -8.16 18.52
N ALA A 310 -0.05 -8.76 17.44
CA ALA A 310 0.78 -9.14 16.29
C ALA A 310 1.51 -7.92 15.71
N SER A 311 0.81 -6.80 15.54
CA SER A 311 1.39 -5.57 15.00
C SER A 311 2.39 -4.85 15.92
N ARG A 312 2.44 -5.22 17.21
CA ARG A 312 3.37 -4.63 18.19
C ARG A 312 4.58 -5.51 18.48
N LYS A 313 4.41 -6.84 18.44
CA LYS A 313 5.45 -7.78 18.92
C LYS A 313 6.25 -8.47 17.82
N LEU A 314 5.70 -8.61 16.62
CA LEU A 314 6.30 -9.39 15.53
C LEU A 314 7.08 -8.57 14.48
N PRO A 315 6.75 -7.30 14.18
CA PRO A 315 7.52 -6.50 13.25
C PRO A 315 8.96 -6.29 13.70
N ASP A 316 9.89 -6.47 12.76
CA ASP A 316 11.30 -6.08 12.89
C ASP A 316 11.57 -4.68 12.32
N ALA A 317 10.60 -4.10 11.59
CA ALA A 317 10.65 -2.76 11.03
C ALA A 317 9.25 -2.16 10.79
N PRO A 318 9.10 -0.82 10.66
CA PRO A 318 7.80 -0.16 10.49
C PRO A 318 7.01 -0.60 9.24
N ASN A 319 7.69 -0.88 8.13
CA ASN A 319 7.07 -1.30 6.85
C ASN A 319 6.35 -2.65 6.87
N VAL A 320 6.50 -3.45 7.93
CA VAL A 320 5.82 -4.75 8.06
C VAL A 320 4.78 -4.75 9.19
N VAL A 321 4.55 -3.63 9.86
CA VAL A 321 3.56 -3.51 10.96
C VAL A 321 2.16 -3.88 10.49
N SER A 322 1.70 -3.31 9.37
CA SER A 322 0.38 -3.61 8.82
C SER A 322 0.28 -5.03 8.28
N PHE A 323 1.36 -5.57 7.73
CA PHE A 323 1.43 -6.98 7.33
C PHE A 323 1.23 -7.91 8.52
N TRP A 324 1.95 -7.73 9.63
CA TRP A 324 1.79 -8.56 10.81
C TRP A 324 0.43 -8.40 11.48
N ARG A 325 -0.14 -7.19 11.47
CA ARG A 325 -1.53 -6.97 11.88
C ARG A 325 -2.49 -7.85 11.10
N MET A 326 -2.33 -7.90 9.78
CA MET A 326 -3.16 -8.72 8.89
C MET A 326 -2.91 -10.22 9.09
N VAL A 327 -1.65 -10.66 9.20
CA VAL A 327 -1.31 -12.08 9.39
C VAL A 327 -1.85 -12.62 10.70
N GLY A 328 -1.85 -11.83 11.78
CA GLY A 328 -2.51 -12.20 13.04
C GLY A 328 -4.03 -12.08 12.97
N GLY A 329 -4.53 -10.94 12.49
CA GLY A 329 -5.95 -10.60 12.52
C GLY A 329 -6.81 -11.42 11.56
N LEU A 330 -6.33 -11.77 10.37
CA LEU A 330 -7.16 -12.46 9.36
C LEU A 330 -7.50 -13.91 9.77
N PRO A 331 -6.55 -14.78 10.15
CA PRO A 331 -6.88 -16.13 10.62
C PRO A 331 -7.75 -16.11 11.88
N ALA A 332 -7.43 -15.23 12.84
CA ALA A 332 -8.24 -15.03 14.04
C ALA A 332 -9.66 -14.57 13.68
N GLY A 333 -9.79 -13.66 12.71
CA GLY A 333 -11.06 -13.15 12.20
C GLY A 333 -11.91 -14.23 11.54
N LEU A 334 -11.31 -15.10 10.74
CA LEU A 334 -12.03 -16.23 10.11
C LEU A 334 -12.53 -17.23 11.16
N ALA A 335 -11.68 -17.61 12.11
CA ALA A 335 -12.06 -18.51 13.19
C ALA A 335 -13.16 -17.91 14.09
N TRP A 336 -13.00 -16.62 14.46
CA TRP A 336 -13.95 -15.90 15.28
C TRP A 336 -15.30 -15.71 14.57
N ALA A 337 -15.28 -15.32 13.30
CA ALA A 337 -16.50 -15.16 12.51
C ALA A 337 -17.26 -16.47 12.36
N ALA A 338 -16.57 -17.61 12.18
CA ALA A 338 -17.21 -18.93 12.11
C ALA A 338 -17.85 -19.33 13.46
N LEU A 339 -17.12 -19.13 14.57
CA LEU A 339 -17.62 -19.41 15.92
C LEU A 339 -18.85 -18.56 16.23
N LEU A 340 -18.74 -17.24 16.06
CA LEU A 340 -19.79 -16.29 16.38
C LEU A 340 -21.00 -16.45 15.45
N SER A 341 -20.79 -16.71 14.17
CA SER A 341 -21.90 -16.98 13.24
C SER A 341 -22.65 -18.26 13.63
N THR A 342 -21.94 -19.31 14.04
CA THR A 342 -22.59 -20.56 14.53
C THR A 342 -23.41 -20.29 15.79
N GLY A 343 -22.84 -19.61 16.78
CA GLY A 343 -23.56 -19.26 18.01
C GLY A 343 -24.80 -18.39 17.76
N LEU A 344 -24.67 -17.38 16.91
CA LEU A 344 -25.78 -16.50 16.54
C LEU A 344 -26.85 -17.22 15.72
N ALA A 345 -26.47 -18.16 14.84
CA ALA A 345 -27.43 -18.96 14.10
C ALA A 345 -28.29 -19.82 15.03
N LEU A 346 -27.70 -20.37 16.10
CA LEU A 346 -28.41 -21.19 17.08
C LEU A 346 -29.35 -20.39 17.99
N VAL A 347 -28.94 -19.18 18.40
CA VAL A 347 -29.70 -18.37 19.38
C VAL A 347 -30.67 -17.40 18.71
N CYS A 348 -30.26 -16.77 17.60
CA CYS A 348 -30.96 -15.67 16.94
C CYS A 348 -31.37 -15.99 15.49
N GLY A 349 -31.08 -17.21 15.00
CA GLY A 349 -31.32 -17.58 13.62
C GLY A 349 -30.48 -16.78 12.60
N PRO A 350 -30.84 -16.85 11.31
CA PRO A 350 -30.12 -16.16 10.23
C PRO A 350 -30.05 -14.63 10.41
N ALA A 351 -31.05 -14.03 11.07
CA ALA A 351 -31.08 -12.59 11.32
C ALA A 351 -29.93 -12.13 12.22
N GLY A 352 -29.59 -12.91 13.26
CA GLY A 352 -28.44 -12.60 14.12
C GLY A 352 -27.11 -12.64 13.36
N VAL A 353 -26.94 -13.66 12.50
CA VAL A 353 -25.75 -13.77 11.63
C VAL A 353 -25.66 -12.57 10.68
N ALA A 354 -26.77 -12.22 10.02
CA ALA A 354 -26.81 -11.07 9.11
C ALA A 354 -26.49 -9.75 9.83
N ALA A 355 -27.01 -9.56 11.06
CA ALA A 355 -26.71 -8.39 11.87
C ALA A 355 -25.22 -8.30 12.24
N TYR A 356 -24.59 -9.41 12.66
CA TYR A 356 -23.15 -9.44 12.96
C TYR A 356 -22.30 -9.04 11.76
N TRP A 357 -22.56 -9.62 10.58
CA TRP A 357 -21.83 -9.28 9.37
C TRP A 357 -22.11 -7.84 8.91
N GLY A 358 -23.36 -7.38 9.02
CA GLY A 358 -23.76 -6.01 8.71
C GLY A 358 -23.01 -4.99 9.56
N VAL A 359 -23.01 -5.16 10.88
CA VAL A 359 -22.26 -4.29 11.81
C VAL A 359 -20.76 -4.35 11.55
N SER A 360 -20.22 -5.55 11.28
CA SER A 360 -18.78 -5.71 11.06
C SER A 360 -18.32 -5.01 9.76
N VAL A 361 -19.06 -5.18 8.66
CA VAL A 361 -18.76 -4.50 7.39
C VAL A 361 -18.95 -3.00 7.51
N ALA A 362 -20.03 -2.54 8.14
CA ALA A 362 -20.29 -1.12 8.35
C ALA A 362 -19.21 -0.46 9.21
N GLY A 363 -18.78 -1.10 10.31
CA GLY A 363 -17.76 -0.59 11.20
C GLY A 363 -16.37 -0.49 10.54
N ILE A 364 -15.96 -1.51 9.78
CA ILE A 364 -14.71 -1.45 8.99
C ILE A 364 -14.79 -0.30 7.97
N GLY A 365 -15.90 -0.18 7.24
CA GLY A 365 -16.10 0.88 6.25
C GLY A 365 -16.16 2.30 6.85
N ALA A 366 -16.61 2.42 8.11
CA ALA A 366 -16.68 3.67 8.85
C ALA A 366 -15.35 4.05 9.53
N TRP A 367 -14.46 3.08 9.79
CA TRP A 367 -13.26 3.23 10.63
C TRP A 367 -12.39 4.45 10.28
N TYR A 368 -11.97 4.58 9.02
CA TYR A 368 -11.10 5.68 8.58
C TYR A 368 -11.77 7.05 8.80
N ARG A 369 -13.06 7.16 8.40
CA ARG A 369 -13.83 8.39 8.57
C ARG A 369 -14.02 8.74 10.04
N PHE A 370 -14.33 7.74 10.87
CA PHE A 370 -14.52 7.89 12.30
C PHE A 370 -13.25 8.41 13.00
N ARG A 371 -12.08 7.86 12.67
CA ARG A 371 -10.80 8.37 13.21
C ARG A 371 -10.54 9.82 12.82
N LYS A 372 -10.68 10.14 11.54
CA LYS A 372 -10.52 11.51 11.03
C LYS A 372 -11.49 12.49 11.70
N LEU A 373 -12.76 12.09 11.82
CA LEU A 373 -13.81 12.87 12.45
C LEU A 373 -13.57 13.08 13.95
N SER A 374 -13.09 12.05 14.66
CA SER A 374 -12.75 12.13 16.08
C SER A 374 -11.64 13.14 16.36
N VAL A 375 -10.62 13.21 15.49
CA VAL A 375 -9.55 14.22 15.59
C VAL A 375 -10.10 15.63 15.36
N ALA A 376 -10.91 15.82 14.31
CA ALA A 376 -11.54 17.12 14.05
C ALA A 376 -12.47 17.55 15.19
N LEU A 377 -13.26 16.63 15.73
CA LEU A 377 -14.17 16.90 16.84
C LEU A 377 -13.42 17.19 18.15
N CYS A 378 -12.34 16.45 18.45
CA CYS A 378 -11.43 16.74 19.57
C CYS A 378 -10.97 18.20 19.53
N ASN A 379 -10.41 18.63 18.38
CA ASN A 379 -9.93 20.01 18.24
C ASN A 379 -11.08 21.03 18.28
N GLY A 380 -12.23 20.72 17.68
CA GLY A 380 -13.40 21.60 17.71
C GLY A 380 -13.99 21.84 19.10
N LEU A 381 -13.96 20.82 19.97
CA LEU A 381 -14.51 20.89 21.33
C LEU A 381 -13.52 21.46 22.35
N PHE A 382 -12.28 20.98 22.32
CA PHE A 382 -11.29 21.26 23.37
C PHE A 382 -10.28 22.36 22.99
N HIS A 383 -10.21 22.72 21.70
CA HIS A 383 -9.24 23.68 21.17
C HIS A 383 -9.90 24.68 20.21
N ALA A 384 -11.15 25.08 20.50
CA ALA A 384 -11.95 25.94 19.63
C ALA A 384 -11.26 27.27 19.28
N GLY A 385 -10.46 27.83 20.21
CA GLY A 385 -9.67 29.04 19.99
C GLY A 385 -8.60 28.92 18.90
N ALA A 386 -8.14 27.71 18.59
CA ALA A 386 -7.17 27.46 17.52
C ALA A 386 -7.81 27.47 16.12
N ARG A 387 -9.15 27.40 16.01
CA ARG A 387 -9.85 27.26 14.73
C ARG A 387 -9.54 28.39 13.74
N PRO A 388 -9.58 29.69 14.09
CA PRO A 388 -9.27 30.76 13.14
C PRO A 388 -7.84 30.66 12.59
N ALA A 389 -6.86 30.43 13.48
CA ALA A 389 -5.46 30.28 13.10
C ALA A 389 -5.22 29.05 12.20
N LEU A 390 -5.87 27.91 12.50
CA LEU A 390 -5.77 26.70 11.67
C LEU A 390 -6.43 26.89 10.31
N LEU A 391 -7.59 27.56 10.25
CA LEU A 391 -8.24 27.85 8.98
C LEU A 391 -7.42 28.82 8.13
N GLN A 392 -6.73 29.78 8.75
CA GLN A 392 -5.80 30.66 8.05
C GLN A 392 -4.60 29.88 7.52
N ALA A 393 -3.92 29.10 8.37
CA ALA A 393 -2.81 28.23 7.94
C ALA A 393 -3.22 27.27 6.82
N TRP A 394 -4.49 26.82 6.80
CA TRP A 394 -5.08 26.05 5.69
C TRP A 394 -5.31 26.81 4.40
N ARG A 395 -5.64 28.10 4.47
CA ARG A 395 -5.76 28.92 3.27
C ARG A 395 -4.39 29.17 2.68
N GLU A 396 -3.41 29.54 3.51
CA GLU A 396 -2.02 29.72 3.11
C GLU A 396 -1.45 28.43 2.52
N LEU A 397 -1.71 27.27 3.15
CA LEU A 397 -1.26 26.00 2.60
C LEU A 397 -1.84 25.72 1.20
N LYS A 398 -3.11 26.05 0.98
CA LYS A 398 -3.76 25.84 -0.32
C LYS A 398 -3.18 26.70 -1.45
N GLU A 399 -2.41 27.75 -1.15
CA GLU A 399 -1.70 28.52 -2.17
C GLU A 399 -0.45 27.77 -2.68
N HIS A 400 -0.01 26.74 -1.95
CA HIS A 400 1.14 25.90 -2.25
C HIS A 400 0.79 24.48 -2.74
N ILE A 401 -0.50 24.16 -2.87
CA ILE A 401 -1.05 22.87 -3.34
C ILE A 401 -1.74 23.10 -4.67
#